data_AF-A0A7Y5QLT8-F1
#
_entry.id   AF-A0A7Y5QLT8-F1
#
_cell.length_a   1.000
_cell.length_b   1.000
_cell.length_c   1.000
_cell.angle_alpha   90.00
_cell.angle_beta   90.00
_cell.angle_gamma   90.00
#
_symmetry.space_group_name_H-M   'P 1'
#
loop_
_entity.id
_entity.type
_entity.pdbx_description
1 polymer ?
#
loop_
_entity_poly.entity_id
_entity_poly.type
_entity_poly.pdbx_seq_one_letter_code
_entity_poly.pdbx_strand_id
1 'polypeptide(L)'
;MANACSALGFDLVVPLSWGDELVAVAALKALSTRATAPAVLCSCPVVRQRLLHAGNDLDASLIRVASPPVATARYLRELLGHRLGSLSFVGRCPDAHHEAYDRAWEPTELFAFLRERQIDLRAQPDVFVDRIPPDRRRFASLPGGCPSPELLWHRCNERVLVELDSRDTSIDLAQQLLTPAAVLVDAATAMGCSCSGVTHTTPGPAARIAAVSLEPPRSSAPVLADAADEDSASLVARVARPTESPAGPETAVEPGSRSRTRSSGRAPIAVTPPQALEAVDWFA
;
A
#
# COMPACT_ATOMS: atom_id res chain seq x y z
N MET A 1 -8.30 7.39 -15.33
CA MET A 1 -8.44 6.04 -14.72
C MET A 1 -9.75 5.83 -13.98
N ALA A 2 -10.07 6.58 -12.91
CA ALA A 2 -11.29 6.34 -12.12
C ALA A 2 -12.59 6.39 -12.96
N ASN A 3 -12.69 7.32 -13.92
CA ASN A 3 -13.80 7.34 -14.88
C ASN A 3 -13.86 6.07 -15.78
N ALA A 4 -12.71 5.55 -16.22
CA ALA A 4 -12.67 4.30 -16.99
C ALA A 4 -13.08 3.08 -16.16
N CYS A 5 -12.61 2.97 -14.91
CA CYS A 5 -13.08 1.92 -13.99
C CYS A 5 -14.59 2.05 -13.74
N SER A 6 -15.08 3.26 -13.63
CA SER A 6 -16.52 3.47 -13.50
C SER A 6 -17.30 3.06 -14.74
N ALA A 7 -16.77 3.33 -15.95
CA ALA A 7 -17.35 2.87 -17.21
C ALA A 7 -17.32 1.33 -17.34
N LEU A 8 -16.37 0.65 -16.66
CA LEU A 8 -16.38 -0.82 -16.52
C LEU A 8 -17.46 -1.34 -15.56
N GLY A 9 -18.15 -0.45 -14.85
CA GLY A 9 -19.22 -0.79 -13.90
C GLY A 9 -18.76 -0.88 -12.43
N PHE A 10 -17.59 -0.33 -12.08
CA PHE A 10 -17.21 -0.20 -10.67
C PHE A 10 -18.00 0.94 -10.00
N ASP A 11 -18.63 0.65 -8.86
CA ASP A 11 -19.44 1.64 -8.12
C ASP A 11 -18.56 2.69 -7.43
N LEU A 12 -17.38 2.26 -6.98
CA LEU A 12 -16.43 3.07 -6.23
C LEU A 12 -15.00 2.75 -6.68
N VAL A 13 -14.19 3.79 -6.79
CA VAL A 13 -12.75 3.69 -7.08
C VAL A 13 -12.00 4.47 -6.02
N VAL A 14 -11.28 3.75 -5.15
CA VAL A 14 -10.55 4.34 -4.02
C VAL A 14 -9.05 4.41 -4.36
N PRO A 15 -8.38 5.54 -4.09
CA PRO A 15 -6.94 5.65 -4.31
C PRO A 15 -6.16 4.86 -3.25
N LEU A 16 -4.99 4.34 -3.61
CA LEU A 16 -4.12 3.66 -2.65
C LEU A 16 -3.65 4.59 -1.52
N SER A 17 -3.69 5.91 -1.71
CA SER A 17 -3.34 6.89 -0.68
C SER A 17 -4.21 6.75 0.58
N TRP A 18 -5.43 6.22 0.51
CA TRP A 18 -6.21 5.88 1.71
C TRP A 18 -5.50 4.84 2.57
N GLY A 19 -4.98 3.80 1.95
CA GLY A 19 -4.18 2.78 2.62
C GLY A 19 -2.91 3.34 3.24
N ASP A 20 -2.23 4.22 2.52
CA ASP A 20 -1.03 4.87 3.03
C ASP A 20 -1.33 5.75 4.26
N GLU A 21 -2.46 6.48 4.26
CA GLU A 21 -2.90 7.26 5.43
C GLU A 21 -3.18 6.36 6.64
N LEU A 22 -3.89 5.25 6.44
CA LEU A 22 -4.18 4.26 7.50
C LEU A 22 -2.89 3.67 8.08
N VAL A 23 -1.94 3.32 7.22
CA VAL A 23 -0.63 2.78 7.60
C VAL A 23 0.20 3.82 8.36
N ALA A 24 0.24 5.06 7.88
CA ALA A 24 0.97 6.15 8.53
C ALA A 24 0.42 6.45 9.93
N VAL A 25 -0.91 6.50 10.09
CA VAL A 25 -1.55 6.74 11.40
C VAL A 25 -1.26 5.59 12.36
N ALA A 26 -1.36 4.33 11.92
CA ALA A 26 -1.02 3.18 12.73
C ALA A 26 0.46 3.18 13.15
N ALA A 27 1.37 3.55 12.23
CA ALA A 27 2.79 3.68 12.51
C ALA A 27 3.08 4.79 13.52
N LEU A 28 2.45 5.96 13.38
CA LEU A 28 2.57 7.07 14.35
C LEU A 28 2.10 6.64 15.75
N LYS A 29 0.97 5.92 15.85
CA LYS A 29 0.47 5.39 17.14
C LYS A 29 1.44 4.37 17.75
N ALA A 30 2.01 3.48 16.94
CA ALA A 30 3.01 2.52 17.41
C ALA A 30 4.29 3.24 17.89
N LEU A 31 4.71 4.29 17.19
CA LEU A 31 5.91 5.07 17.53
C LEU A 31 5.75 5.96 18.75
N SER A 32 4.57 6.52 19.01
CA SER A 32 4.33 7.40 20.16
C SER A 32 4.51 6.68 21.51
N THR A 33 4.32 5.36 21.52
CA THR A 33 4.54 4.51 22.70
C THR A 33 5.98 4.00 22.84
N ARG A 34 6.85 4.24 21.84
CA ARG A 34 8.24 3.81 21.86
C ARG A 34 9.15 4.88 22.45
N ALA A 35 10.17 4.42 23.18
CA ALA A 35 11.30 5.24 23.57
C ALA A 35 12.04 5.80 22.34
N THR A 36 13.06 6.63 22.56
CA THR A 36 13.89 7.27 21.52
C THR A 36 14.76 6.30 20.72
N ALA A 37 14.60 4.98 20.90
CA ALA A 37 15.29 3.97 20.10
C ALA A 37 14.93 4.08 18.61
N PRO A 38 15.88 3.81 17.70
CA PRO A 38 15.62 3.66 16.27
C PRO A 38 14.50 2.64 15.99
N ALA A 39 13.68 2.92 15.00
CA ALA A 39 12.62 2.03 14.54
C ALA A 39 12.65 1.90 13.03
N VAL A 40 12.20 0.77 12.49
CA VAL A 40 12.16 0.50 11.05
C VAL A 40 10.71 0.32 10.62
N LEU A 41 10.22 1.15 9.72
CA LEU A 41 8.88 0.94 9.15
C LEU A 41 8.88 -0.28 8.24
N CYS A 42 7.92 -1.17 8.45
CA CYS A 42 7.80 -2.39 7.67
C CYS A 42 6.34 -2.70 7.35
N SER A 43 5.83 -2.08 6.27
CA SER A 43 4.49 -2.34 5.72
C SER A 43 4.49 -3.37 4.59
N CYS A 44 5.60 -3.51 3.86
CA CYS A 44 5.70 -4.40 2.70
C CYS A 44 6.17 -5.82 3.10
N PRO A 45 5.48 -6.89 2.69
CA PRO A 45 5.85 -8.27 3.02
C PRO A 45 7.21 -8.68 2.43
N VAL A 46 7.54 -8.20 1.22
CA VAL A 46 8.85 -8.49 0.59
C VAL A 46 9.98 -7.79 1.31
N VAL A 47 9.78 -6.53 1.72
CA VAL A 47 10.74 -5.78 2.55
C VAL A 47 10.96 -6.52 3.87
N ARG A 48 9.87 -6.94 4.53
CA ARG A 48 9.94 -7.75 5.76
C ARG A 48 10.76 -9.02 5.57
N GLN A 49 10.46 -9.78 4.53
CA GLN A 49 11.17 -11.03 4.24
C GLN A 49 12.67 -10.78 4.02
N ARG A 50 13.04 -9.71 3.31
CA ARG A 50 14.44 -9.36 3.06
C ARG A 50 15.16 -8.91 4.33
N LEU A 51 14.51 -8.08 5.14
CA LEU A 51 15.06 -7.62 6.42
C LEU A 51 15.32 -8.79 7.38
N LEU A 52 14.40 -9.75 7.44
CA LEU A 52 14.47 -10.88 8.36
C LEU A 52 15.18 -12.11 7.78
N HIS A 53 15.74 -12.02 6.58
CA HIS A 53 16.38 -13.16 5.92
C HIS A 53 17.60 -13.67 6.70
N ALA A 54 18.35 -12.77 7.33
CA ALA A 54 19.55 -13.11 8.09
C ALA A 54 19.27 -13.48 9.56
N GLY A 55 18.05 -13.28 10.05
CA GLY A 55 17.68 -13.54 11.45
C GLY A 55 16.59 -12.59 11.97
N ASN A 56 16.20 -12.81 13.23
CA ASN A 56 15.10 -12.08 13.88
C ASN A 56 15.57 -10.91 14.77
N ASP A 57 16.87 -10.57 14.77
CA ASP A 57 17.43 -9.52 15.63
C ASP A 57 16.77 -8.15 15.41
N LEU A 58 16.22 -7.91 14.21
CA LEU A 58 15.52 -6.68 13.86
C LEU A 58 14.09 -6.61 14.41
N ASP A 59 13.52 -7.72 14.90
CA ASP A 59 12.11 -7.81 15.28
C ASP A 59 11.69 -6.76 16.29
N ALA A 60 12.55 -6.49 17.27
CA ALA A 60 12.32 -5.50 18.31
C ALA A 60 12.34 -4.05 17.78
N SER A 61 12.94 -3.80 16.62
CA SER A 61 13.04 -2.48 15.98
C SER A 61 11.97 -2.28 14.90
N LEU A 62 11.34 -3.34 14.39
CA LEU A 62 10.31 -3.23 13.36
C LEU A 62 9.03 -2.58 13.90
N ILE A 63 8.47 -1.66 13.12
CA ILE A 63 7.07 -1.24 13.17
C ILE A 63 6.35 -2.06 12.11
N ARG A 64 5.70 -3.15 12.54
CA ARG A 64 4.96 -4.06 11.67
C ARG A 64 3.53 -3.57 11.53
N VAL A 65 3.16 -3.23 10.31
CA VAL A 65 1.82 -2.76 9.95
C VAL A 65 1.40 -3.44 8.64
N ALA A 66 0.10 -3.54 8.38
CA ALA A 66 -0.38 -4.06 7.11
C ALA A 66 0.16 -3.22 5.93
N SER A 67 0.26 -3.82 4.75
CA SER A 67 0.56 -3.06 3.55
C SER A 67 -0.59 -2.10 3.23
N PRO A 68 -0.32 -0.96 2.55
CA PRO A 68 -1.36 -0.03 2.12
C PRO A 68 -2.59 -0.67 1.44
N PRO A 69 -2.45 -1.64 0.50
CA PRO A 69 -3.63 -2.28 -0.07
C PRO A 69 -4.43 -3.05 0.99
N VAL A 70 -3.78 -3.87 1.82
CA VAL A 70 -4.47 -4.63 2.87
C VAL A 70 -5.16 -3.71 3.88
N ALA A 71 -4.50 -2.62 4.27
CA ALA A 71 -5.10 -1.59 5.14
C ALA A 71 -6.37 -1.01 4.51
N THR A 72 -6.31 -0.64 3.22
CA THR A 72 -7.47 -0.13 2.47
C THR A 72 -8.60 -1.15 2.43
N ALA A 73 -8.28 -2.41 2.14
CA ALA A 73 -9.28 -3.47 2.03
C ALA A 73 -10.00 -3.73 3.36
N ARG A 74 -9.24 -3.84 4.46
CA ARG A 74 -9.80 -4.01 5.81
C ARG A 74 -10.68 -2.83 6.19
N TYR A 75 -10.21 -1.61 5.93
CA TYR A 75 -11.00 -0.40 6.19
C TYR A 75 -12.31 -0.37 5.40
N LEU A 76 -12.28 -0.68 4.09
CA LEU A 76 -13.49 -0.71 3.28
C LEU A 76 -14.46 -1.82 3.71
N ARG A 77 -13.94 -2.99 4.12
CA ARG A 77 -14.75 -4.10 4.64
C ARG A 77 -15.42 -3.73 5.95
N GLU A 78 -14.72 -3.00 6.83
CA GLU A 78 -15.30 -2.49 8.08
C GLU A 78 -16.38 -1.42 7.79
N LEU A 79 -16.02 -0.38 7.02
CA LEU A 79 -16.87 0.78 6.76
C LEU A 79 -18.16 0.42 6.01
N LEU A 80 -18.06 -0.46 5.01
CA LEU A 80 -19.18 -0.81 4.15
C LEU A 80 -19.87 -2.11 4.58
N GLY A 81 -19.17 -3.00 5.29
CA GLY A 81 -19.72 -4.26 5.80
C GLY A 81 -20.41 -5.05 4.69
N HIS A 82 -21.65 -5.48 4.97
CA HIS A 82 -22.51 -6.22 4.02
C HIS A 82 -22.92 -5.42 2.78
N ARG A 83 -22.71 -4.08 2.75
CA ARG A 83 -22.94 -3.25 1.57
C ARG A 83 -21.79 -3.33 0.58
N LEU A 84 -20.61 -3.78 1.02
CA LEU A 84 -19.50 -4.04 0.12
C LEU A 84 -19.83 -5.27 -0.72
N GLY A 85 -19.93 -5.07 -2.04
CA GLY A 85 -19.99 -6.16 -3.01
C GLY A 85 -18.61 -6.81 -3.16
N SER A 86 -18.17 -6.92 -4.41
CA SER A 86 -16.82 -7.43 -4.69
C SER A 86 -15.78 -6.32 -4.61
N LEU A 87 -14.60 -6.63 -4.09
CA LEU A 87 -13.47 -5.72 -3.95
C LEU A 87 -12.30 -6.24 -4.79
N SER A 88 -11.89 -5.43 -5.75
CA SER A 88 -10.73 -5.69 -6.61
C SER A 88 -9.56 -4.77 -6.25
N PHE A 89 -8.36 -5.33 -6.18
CA PHE A 89 -7.13 -4.58 -6.17
C PHE A 89 -6.55 -4.48 -7.58
N VAL A 90 -6.00 -3.33 -7.94
CA VAL A 90 -5.20 -3.15 -9.15
C VAL A 90 -3.84 -2.64 -8.74
N GLY A 91 -2.77 -3.38 -9.04
CA GLY A 91 -1.41 -2.96 -8.70
C GLY A 91 -0.47 -4.15 -8.53
N ARG A 92 0.76 -3.85 -8.12
CA ARG A 92 1.88 -4.83 -8.09
C ARG A 92 2.35 -5.14 -6.67
N CYS A 93 1.48 -4.95 -5.68
CA CYS A 93 1.82 -5.29 -4.31
C CYS A 93 1.68 -6.82 -4.14
N PRO A 94 2.64 -7.54 -3.56
CA PRO A 94 2.52 -8.98 -3.32
C PRO A 94 1.31 -9.37 -2.45
N ASP A 95 0.89 -8.46 -1.55
CA ASP A 95 -0.32 -8.65 -0.75
C ASP A 95 -1.62 -8.43 -1.55
N ALA A 96 -1.55 -8.20 -2.87
CA ALA A 96 -2.70 -8.16 -3.76
C ALA A 96 -3.61 -9.39 -3.64
N HIS A 97 -3.02 -10.56 -3.33
CA HIS A 97 -3.72 -11.83 -3.19
C HIS A 97 -4.21 -12.10 -1.75
N HIS A 98 -4.16 -11.10 -0.86
CA HIS A 98 -4.72 -11.25 0.49
C HIS A 98 -6.22 -11.52 0.41
N GLU A 99 -6.73 -12.37 1.31
CA GLU A 99 -8.15 -12.76 1.44
C GLU A 99 -9.14 -11.60 1.60
N ALA A 100 -8.67 -10.38 1.81
CA ALA A 100 -9.52 -9.20 1.92
C ALA A 100 -10.06 -8.77 0.54
N TYR A 101 -9.38 -9.17 -0.54
CA TYR A 101 -9.74 -8.92 -1.93
C TYR A 101 -10.40 -10.14 -2.56
N ASP A 102 -11.44 -9.89 -3.36
CA ASP A 102 -12.07 -10.93 -4.17
C ASP A 102 -11.30 -11.16 -5.48
N ARG A 103 -10.56 -10.14 -5.93
CA ARG A 103 -9.75 -10.21 -7.15
C ARG A 103 -8.55 -9.27 -7.09
N ALA A 104 -7.44 -9.71 -7.66
CA ALA A 104 -6.29 -8.87 -7.95
C ALA A 104 -6.12 -8.74 -9.47
N TRP A 105 -5.66 -7.58 -9.90
CA TRP A 105 -5.31 -7.30 -11.28
C TRP A 105 -3.93 -6.66 -11.32
N GLU A 106 -3.07 -7.14 -12.21
CA GLU A 106 -1.92 -6.35 -12.63
C GLU A 106 -2.41 -5.15 -13.46
N PRO A 107 -1.72 -3.99 -13.43
CA PRO A 107 -2.09 -2.83 -14.23
C PRO A 107 -2.27 -3.14 -15.73
N THR A 108 -1.38 -3.97 -16.29
CA THR A 108 -1.42 -4.39 -17.70
C THR A 108 -2.67 -5.21 -18.03
N GLU A 109 -3.14 -6.05 -17.10
CA GLU A 109 -4.37 -6.83 -17.28
C GLU A 109 -5.60 -5.93 -17.29
N LEU A 110 -5.66 -4.94 -16.40
CA LEU A 110 -6.75 -3.96 -16.41
C LEU A 110 -6.78 -3.18 -17.72
N PHE A 111 -5.61 -2.74 -18.22
CA PHE A 111 -5.54 -2.02 -19.49
C PHE A 111 -5.97 -2.85 -20.69
N ALA A 112 -5.54 -4.11 -20.75
CA ALA A 112 -6.01 -5.02 -21.77
C ALA A 112 -7.54 -5.16 -21.73
N PHE A 113 -8.10 -5.32 -20.53
CA PHE A 113 -9.55 -5.45 -20.33
C PHE A 113 -10.32 -4.18 -20.70
N LEU A 114 -9.80 -2.99 -20.37
CA LEU A 114 -10.38 -1.71 -20.79
C LEU A 114 -10.46 -1.61 -22.32
N ARG A 115 -9.38 -1.99 -23.01
CA ARG A 115 -9.31 -1.99 -24.47
C ARG A 115 -10.29 -2.99 -25.09
N GLU A 116 -10.40 -4.19 -24.54
CA GLU A 116 -11.40 -5.20 -24.97
C GLU A 116 -12.83 -4.68 -24.81
N ARG A 117 -13.09 -3.86 -23.81
CA ARG A 117 -14.37 -3.19 -23.57
C ARG A 117 -14.54 -1.88 -24.34
N GLN A 118 -13.60 -1.55 -25.22
CA GLN A 118 -13.60 -0.32 -26.03
C GLN A 118 -13.67 0.96 -25.18
N ILE A 119 -13.12 0.92 -23.97
CA ILE A 119 -13.02 2.08 -23.08
C ILE A 119 -11.65 2.75 -23.32
N ASP A 120 -11.67 3.85 -24.05
CA ASP A 120 -10.47 4.67 -24.26
C ASP A 120 -10.21 5.53 -23.02
N LEU A 121 -9.03 5.34 -22.40
CA LEU A 121 -8.57 6.10 -21.24
C LEU A 121 -8.39 7.58 -21.54
N ARG A 122 -7.98 7.94 -22.77
CA ARG A 122 -7.72 9.32 -23.18
C ARG A 122 -9.01 10.10 -23.46
N ALA A 123 -10.08 9.39 -23.79
CA ALA A 123 -11.39 9.96 -24.01
C ALA A 123 -12.22 10.12 -22.71
N GLN A 124 -11.68 9.70 -21.56
CA GLN A 124 -12.39 9.84 -20.29
C GLN A 124 -12.46 11.31 -19.86
N PRO A 125 -13.59 11.77 -19.28
CA PRO A 125 -13.66 13.13 -18.74
C PRO A 125 -12.62 13.38 -17.65
N ASP A 126 -12.12 14.61 -17.57
CA ASP A 126 -11.21 15.04 -16.50
C ASP A 126 -11.93 15.41 -15.20
N VAL A 127 -13.25 15.59 -15.28
CA VAL A 127 -14.13 15.92 -14.15
C VAL A 127 -15.15 14.82 -13.91
N PHE A 128 -15.64 14.74 -12.67
CA PHE A 128 -16.75 13.87 -12.31
C PHE A 128 -18.03 14.71 -12.28
N VAL A 129 -19.03 14.32 -13.07
CA VAL A 129 -20.30 15.08 -13.18
C VAL A 129 -21.31 14.58 -12.15
N ASP A 130 -21.49 13.27 -12.06
CA ASP A 130 -22.58 12.66 -11.27
C ASP A 130 -22.10 11.98 -9.97
N ARG A 131 -20.83 12.21 -9.58
CA ARG A 131 -20.24 11.62 -8.37
C ARG A 131 -19.16 12.50 -7.77
N ILE A 132 -19.00 12.39 -6.46
CA ILE A 132 -17.86 12.95 -5.74
C ILE A 132 -16.81 11.84 -5.64
N PRO A 133 -15.61 11.98 -6.25
CA PRO A 133 -14.57 10.99 -6.12
C PRO A 133 -14.03 10.98 -4.68
N PRO A 134 -13.55 9.81 -4.20
CA PRO A 134 -12.75 9.76 -2.97
C PRO A 134 -11.60 10.75 -3.00
N ASP A 135 -11.35 11.41 -1.88
CA ASP A 135 -10.24 12.36 -1.75
C ASP A 135 -8.91 11.60 -1.86
N ARG A 136 -8.09 12.01 -2.83
CA ARG A 136 -6.81 11.37 -3.15
C ARG A 136 -5.61 12.08 -2.53
N ARG A 137 -5.83 13.23 -1.86
CA ARG A 137 -4.77 13.98 -1.18
C ARG A 137 -4.19 13.15 -0.04
N ARG A 138 -3.01 13.56 0.41
CA ARG A 138 -2.37 13.01 1.61
C ARG A 138 -2.36 14.04 2.72
N PHE A 139 -2.49 13.57 3.94
CA PHE A 139 -2.32 14.38 5.15
C PHE A 139 -1.14 13.84 5.94
N ALA A 140 -1.24 12.60 6.41
CA ALA A 140 -0.29 11.98 7.32
C ALA A 140 0.79 11.15 6.64
N SER A 141 0.62 10.78 5.37
CA SER A 141 1.46 9.77 4.72
C SER A 141 2.38 10.31 3.62
N LEU A 142 3.43 9.56 3.35
CA LEU A 142 4.15 9.50 2.09
C LEU A 142 3.70 8.21 1.34
N PRO A 143 3.91 8.13 0.01
CA PRO A 143 3.73 6.89 -0.73
C PRO A 143 4.40 5.69 -0.05
N GLY A 144 3.65 4.61 0.15
CA GLY A 144 4.08 3.40 0.86
C GLY A 144 3.63 3.34 2.33
N GLY A 145 2.96 4.39 2.81
CA GLY A 145 2.42 4.48 4.16
C GLY A 145 3.41 4.98 5.20
N CYS A 146 4.55 5.54 4.76
CA CYS A 146 5.49 6.16 5.69
C CYS A 146 4.92 7.45 6.27
N PRO A 147 4.99 7.71 7.59
CA PRO A 147 4.55 8.97 8.15
C PRO A 147 5.26 10.17 7.53
N SER A 148 4.56 11.28 7.36
CA SER A 148 5.18 12.53 6.90
C SER A 148 6.21 13.01 7.92
N PRO A 149 7.32 13.62 7.48
CA PRO A 149 8.34 14.13 8.39
C PRO A 149 7.79 15.10 9.44
N GLU A 150 6.83 15.95 9.06
CA GLU A 150 6.21 16.93 9.95
C GLU A 150 5.44 16.26 11.08
N LEU A 151 4.59 15.27 10.77
CA LEU A 151 3.84 14.56 11.80
C LEU A 151 4.74 13.68 12.67
N LEU A 152 5.77 13.09 12.08
CA LEU A 152 6.75 12.30 12.81
C LEU A 152 7.48 13.17 13.84
N TRP A 153 7.92 14.36 13.43
CA TRP A 153 8.57 15.33 14.31
C TRP A 153 7.64 15.75 15.46
N HIS A 154 6.41 16.16 15.14
CA HIS A 154 5.48 16.73 16.11
C HIS A 154 4.84 15.69 17.05
N ARG A 155 4.68 14.43 16.63
CA ARG A 155 3.94 13.41 17.40
C ARG A 155 4.80 12.32 18.03
N CYS A 156 6.06 12.20 17.62
CA CYS A 156 6.90 11.05 17.99
C CYS A 156 8.27 11.47 18.55
N ASN A 157 8.30 12.43 19.47
CA ASN A 157 9.52 12.89 20.15
C ASN A 157 10.60 13.40 19.19
N GLU A 158 10.24 14.31 18.28
CA GLU A 158 11.18 14.92 17.32
C GLU A 158 11.89 13.89 16.44
N ARG A 159 11.22 12.76 16.19
CA ARG A 159 11.78 11.67 15.39
C ARG A 159 11.95 12.10 13.94
N VAL A 160 13.10 11.78 13.38
CA VAL A 160 13.46 12.10 11.99
C VAL A 160 13.27 10.88 11.10
N LEU A 161 12.74 11.08 9.89
CA LEU A 161 12.65 10.04 8.88
C LEU A 161 14.00 9.91 8.15
N VAL A 162 14.53 8.69 8.09
CA VAL A 162 15.70 8.33 7.29
C VAL A 162 15.27 7.33 6.23
N GLU A 163 15.23 7.78 4.96
CA GLU A 163 15.03 6.89 3.82
C GLU A 163 16.37 6.29 3.41
N LEU A 164 16.44 4.96 3.31
CA LEU A 164 17.64 4.30 2.80
C LEU A 164 17.71 4.47 1.29
N ASP A 165 18.87 4.85 0.79
CA ASP A 165 19.11 5.12 -0.64
C ASP A 165 20.21 4.24 -1.26
N SER A 166 21.04 3.59 -0.44
CA SER A 166 22.24 2.92 -0.92
C SER A 166 21.99 1.49 -1.43
N ARG A 167 22.96 1.03 -2.22
CA ARG A 167 23.04 -0.35 -2.71
C ARG A 167 23.26 -1.36 -1.57
N ASP A 168 23.84 -0.92 -0.46
CA ASP A 168 24.18 -1.75 0.70
C ASP A 168 23.22 -1.44 1.86
N THR A 169 21.92 -1.61 1.60
CA THR A 169 20.82 -1.30 2.53
C THR A 169 21.00 -1.93 3.92
N SER A 170 21.68 -3.09 4.01
CA SER A 170 21.97 -3.75 5.29
C SER A 170 22.98 -2.99 6.15
N ILE A 171 24.02 -2.40 5.54
CA ILE A 171 25.05 -1.63 6.25
C ILE A 171 24.43 -0.34 6.79
N ASP A 172 23.73 0.41 5.96
CA ASP A 172 23.10 1.66 6.38
C ASP A 172 22.06 1.41 7.47
N LEU A 173 21.25 0.36 7.31
CA LEU A 173 20.29 -0.02 8.34
C LEU A 173 21.00 -0.31 9.66
N ALA A 174 22.07 -1.10 9.65
CA ALA A 174 22.83 -1.40 10.87
C ALA A 174 23.40 -0.13 11.52
N GLN A 175 23.93 0.80 10.73
CA GLN A 175 24.43 2.09 11.22
C GLN A 175 23.33 2.93 11.88
N GLN A 176 22.14 3.02 11.25
CA GLN A 176 21.01 3.75 11.81
C GLN A 176 20.52 3.11 13.12
N LEU A 177 20.52 1.78 13.22
CA LEU A 177 20.08 1.07 14.42
C LEU A 177 21.07 1.17 15.59
N LEU A 178 22.36 1.34 15.31
CA LEU A 178 23.39 1.54 16.32
C LEU A 178 23.48 3.00 16.81
N THR A 179 22.88 3.95 16.09
CA THR A 179 22.89 5.36 16.46
C THR A 179 21.87 5.60 17.58
N PRO A 180 22.23 6.29 18.69
CA PRO A 180 21.30 6.61 19.77
C PRO A 180 20.39 7.79 19.42
N ALA A 181 19.76 7.75 18.25
CA ALA A 181 18.90 8.81 17.73
C ALA A 181 17.46 8.30 17.58
N ALA A 182 16.49 9.18 17.84
CA ALA A 182 15.10 8.94 17.51
C ALA A 182 14.93 9.05 16.00
N VAL A 183 15.17 7.95 15.28
CA VAL A 183 14.97 7.85 13.83
C VAL A 183 13.91 6.82 13.47
N LEU A 184 13.11 7.12 12.45
CA LEU A 184 12.32 6.12 11.73
C LEU A 184 13.06 5.82 10.43
N VAL A 185 13.53 4.59 10.27
CA VAL A 185 14.18 4.13 9.05
C VAL A 185 13.12 3.55 8.12
N ASP A 186 13.13 4.00 6.86
CA ASP A 186 12.31 3.46 5.80
C ASP A 186 13.19 2.89 4.68
N ALA A 187 13.10 1.58 4.49
CA ALA A 187 13.86 0.85 3.46
C ALA A 187 13.03 0.55 2.21
N ALA A 188 11.78 1.01 2.15
CA ALA A 188 10.82 0.51 1.17
C ALA A 188 11.21 0.81 -0.28
N THR A 189 11.68 2.02 -0.58
CA THR A 189 12.12 2.42 -1.92
C THR A 189 13.40 1.70 -2.35
N ALA A 190 14.42 1.64 -1.48
CA ALA A 190 15.66 0.88 -1.72
C ALA A 190 15.40 -0.61 -1.97
N MET A 191 14.40 -1.19 -1.28
CA MET A 191 14.04 -2.60 -1.42
C MET A 191 12.96 -2.87 -2.48
N GLY A 192 12.58 -1.88 -3.29
CA GLY A 192 11.72 -2.09 -4.46
C GLY A 192 10.22 -2.21 -4.16
N CYS A 193 9.74 -1.56 -3.09
CA CYS A 193 8.32 -1.54 -2.75
C CYS A 193 7.51 -0.72 -3.77
N SER A 194 6.63 -1.39 -4.50
CA SER A 194 5.73 -0.75 -5.48
C SER A 194 4.77 0.27 -4.85
N CYS A 195 4.29 0.04 -3.63
CA CYS A 195 3.46 1.01 -2.92
C CYS A 195 4.20 2.32 -2.61
N SER A 196 5.53 2.27 -2.45
CA SER A 196 6.36 3.45 -2.17
C SER A 196 6.75 4.24 -3.40
N GLY A 197 6.36 3.76 -4.58
CA GLY A 197 6.59 4.46 -5.81
C GLY A 197 7.38 3.67 -6.85
N VAL A 198 7.93 2.51 -6.46
CA VAL A 198 8.99 1.87 -7.25
C VAL A 198 8.41 1.16 -8.48
N THR A 199 8.95 1.51 -9.64
CA THR A 199 8.67 0.85 -10.92
C THR A 199 9.97 0.38 -11.56
N HIS A 200 9.87 -0.36 -12.66
CA HIS A 200 11.04 -0.74 -13.46
C HIS A 200 11.76 0.48 -14.07
N THR A 201 11.03 1.56 -14.34
CA THR A 201 11.56 2.79 -14.94
C THR A 201 11.98 3.83 -13.91
N THR A 202 11.54 3.70 -12.66
CA THR A 202 11.87 4.63 -11.56
C THR A 202 12.21 3.84 -10.30
N PRO A 203 13.44 3.29 -10.20
CA PRO A 203 13.91 2.58 -9.02
C PRO A 203 14.38 3.53 -7.91
N GLY A 204 14.42 3.02 -6.68
CA GLY A 204 15.13 3.67 -5.57
C GLY A 204 14.47 4.97 -5.07
N PRO A 205 15.25 5.91 -4.50
CA PRO A 205 14.73 7.09 -3.81
C PRO A 205 13.89 8.03 -4.68
N ALA A 206 14.20 8.13 -5.97
CA ALA A 206 13.45 8.99 -6.90
C ALA A 206 12.00 8.52 -7.10
N ALA A 207 11.71 7.26 -6.79
CA ALA A 207 10.39 6.65 -6.94
C ALA A 207 9.30 7.36 -6.14
N ARG A 208 9.60 7.71 -4.88
CA ARG A 208 8.64 8.41 -4.01
C ARG A 208 8.41 9.83 -4.47
N ILE A 209 9.47 10.53 -4.89
CA ILE A 209 9.37 11.90 -5.43
C ILE A 209 8.49 11.91 -6.67
N ALA A 210 8.70 10.98 -7.60
CA ALA A 210 7.89 10.82 -8.80
C ALA A 210 6.43 10.48 -8.49
N ALA A 211 6.18 9.64 -7.47
CA ALA A 211 4.81 9.36 -7.01
C ALA A 211 4.13 10.64 -6.50
N VAL A 212 4.79 11.40 -5.63
CA VAL A 212 4.25 12.63 -5.05
C VAL A 212 3.99 13.69 -6.12
N SER A 213 4.83 13.80 -7.16
CA SER A 213 4.63 14.80 -8.21
C SER A 213 3.37 14.60 -9.06
N LEU A 214 2.78 13.39 -9.03
CA LEU A 214 1.53 13.05 -9.73
C LEU A 214 0.28 13.25 -8.86
N GLU A 215 0.47 13.53 -7.56
CA GLU A 215 -0.62 13.65 -6.60
C GLU A 215 -1.04 15.12 -6.44
N PRO A 216 -2.30 15.39 -6.05
CA PRO A 216 -2.71 16.75 -5.72
C PRO A 216 -1.97 17.27 -4.48
N PRO A 217 -2.01 18.60 -4.24
CA PRO A 217 -1.45 19.19 -3.03
C PRO A 217 -1.95 18.52 -1.76
N ARG A 218 -1.08 18.43 -0.75
CA ARG A 218 -1.41 17.82 0.55
C ARG A 218 -2.63 18.49 1.17
N SER A 219 -3.45 17.68 1.84
CA SER A 219 -4.56 18.17 2.65
C SER A 219 -4.01 18.85 3.92
N SER A 220 -4.69 19.89 4.40
CA SER A 220 -4.41 20.54 5.69
C SER A 220 -5.07 19.83 6.88
N ALA A 221 -5.94 18.87 6.62
CA ALA A 221 -6.68 18.09 7.62
C ALA A 221 -6.70 16.59 7.24
N PRO A 222 -6.93 15.69 8.22
CA PRO A 222 -7.07 14.26 7.96
C PRO A 222 -8.08 13.97 6.83
N VAL A 223 -7.66 13.14 5.88
CA VAL A 223 -8.47 12.76 4.71
C VAL A 223 -9.49 11.68 5.07
N LEU A 224 -9.12 10.82 6.01
CA LEU A 224 -9.98 9.79 6.60
C LEU A 224 -10.28 10.19 8.04
N ALA A 225 -11.49 10.68 8.29
CA ALA A 225 -11.90 11.18 9.60
C ALA A 225 -11.70 10.12 10.71
N ASP A 226 -12.06 8.87 10.39
CA ASP A 226 -12.07 7.76 11.36
C ASP A 226 -10.73 7.01 11.40
N ALA A 227 -9.73 7.41 10.59
CA ALA A 227 -8.43 6.72 10.58
C ALA A 227 -7.65 6.90 11.89
N ALA A 228 -7.96 7.96 12.65
CA ALA A 228 -7.36 8.24 13.95
C ALA A 228 -7.98 7.41 15.10
N ASP A 229 -9.11 6.74 14.87
CA ASP A 229 -9.82 5.98 15.90
C ASP A 229 -9.06 4.70 16.24
N GLU A 230 -9.20 4.25 17.50
CA GLU A 230 -8.45 3.09 18.00
C GLU A 230 -8.75 1.81 17.23
N ASP A 231 -10.00 1.64 16.80
CA ASP A 231 -10.46 0.48 16.03
C ASP A 231 -9.81 0.45 14.64
N SER A 232 -9.74 1.60 13.94
CA SER A 232 -9.08 1.72 12.64
C SER A 232 -7.59 1.37 12.69
N ALA A 233 -6.88 1.83 13.72
CA ALA A 233 -5.47 1.49 13.92
C ALA A 233 -5.26 -0.02 14.20
N SER A 234 -6.18 -0.64 14.93
CA SER A 234 -6.17 -2.09 15.21
C SER A 234 -6.32 -2.93 13.94
N LEU A 235 -7.16 -2.50 12.99
CA LEU A 235 -7.33 -3.16 11.69
C LEU A 235 -6.01 -3.23 10.90
N VAL A 236 -5.19 -2.19 11.00
CA VAL A 236 -3.90 -2.08 10.29
C VAL A 236 -2.79 -2.81 11.03
N ALA A 237 -2.79 -2.79 12.37
CA ALA A 237 -1.77 -3.42 13.21
C ALA A 237 -1.81 -4.95 13.22
N ARG A 238 -2.91 -5.58 12.77
CA ARG A 238 -3.05 -7.04 12.63
C ARG A 238 -2.18 -7.58 11.48
N VAL A 239 -0.86 -7.58 11.66
CA VAL A 239 0.03 -8.43 10.87
C VAL A 239 0.20 -9.71 11.68
N ALA A 240 -0.29 -10.83 11.15
CA ALA A 240 -0.05 -12.13 11.77
C ALA A 240 1.47 -12.29 11.96
N ARG A 241 1.89 -12.61 13.20
CA ARG A 241 3.24 -13.15 13.39
C ARG A 241 3.34 -14.38 12.47
N PRO A 242 4.48 -14.63 11.80
CA PRO A 242 4.65 -15.89 11.11
C PRO A 242 4.38 -16.99 12.14
N THR A 243 3.31 -17.73 11.96
CA THR A 243 3.18 -19.04 12.58
C THR A 243 4.36 -19.84 12.05
N GLU A 244 5.22 -20.33 12.94
CA GLU A 244 6.20 -21.35 12.59
C GLU A 244 5.44 -22.47 11.89
N SER A 245 5.53 -22.53 10.56
CA SER A 245 4.93 -23.62 9.81
C SER A 245 5.81 -24.84 10.07
N PRO A 246 5.27 -25.95 10.63
CA PRO A 246 6.06 -27.16 10.77
C PRO A 246 6.44 -27.63 9.36
N ALA A 247 7.73 -27.86 9.15
CA ALA A 247 8.24 -28.45 7.92
C ALA A 247 7.51 -29.79 7.67
N GLY A 248 6.83 -29.89 6.53
CA GLY A 248 6.12 -31.09 6.10
C GLY A 248 6.20 -31.21 4.57
N PRO A 249 6.32 -32.45 4.04
CA PRO A 249 7.16 -32.74 2.90
C PRO A 249 6.52 -32.44 1.54
N GLU A 250 7.40 -32.23 0.56
CA GLU A 250 7.11 -32.21 -0.88
C GLU A 250 6.30 -33.43 -1.31
N THR A 251 5.12 -33.19 -1.88
CA THR A 251 4.47 -34.14 -2.80
C THR A 251 3.88 -33.39 -3.98
N ALA A 252 4.37 -33.74 -5.17
CA ALA A 252 3.87 -33.30 -6.47
C ALA A 252 2.54 -33.98 -6.82
N VAL A 253 1.56 -33.23 -7.37
CA VAL A 253 0.47 -33.77 -8.21
C VAL A 253 0.01 -32.72 -9.24
N GLU A 254 -0.25 -33.23 -10.45
CA GLU A 254 -0.64 -32.64 -11.74
C GLU A 254 -1.97 -31.84 -11.84
N PRO A 255 -2.22 -31.12 -12.97
CA PRO A 255 -3.32 -30.18 -13.13
C PRO A 255 -4.61 -30.81 -13.70
N GLY A 256 -5.76 -30.46 -13.11
CA GLY A 256 -7.08 -30.94 -13.57
C GLY A 256 -8.22 -29.91 -13.38
N SER A 257 -8.72 -29.42 -14.52
CA SER A 257 -10.00 -28.81 -14.87
C SER A 257 -11.01 -28.22 -13.83
N ARG A 258 -11.37 -26.95 -14.11
CA ARG A 258 -12.71 -26.29 -14.15
C ARG A 258 -13.76 -26.61 -13.07
N SER A 259 -14.26 -25.55 -12.42
CA SER A 259 -15.71 -25.36 -12.23
C SER A 259 -16.08 -23.88 -12.11
N ARG A 260 -17.12 -23.50 -12.86
CA ARG A 260 -17.79 -22.18 -12.83
C ARG A 260 -18.77 -22.16 -11.67
N THR A 261 -18.70 -21.13 -10.83
CA THR A 261 -19.82 -20.69 -10.00
C THR A 261 -20.23 -19.28 -10.38
N ARG A 262 -21.49 -19.14 -10.77
CA ARG A 262 -22.20 -17.88 -10.97
C ARG A 262 -22.27 -17.15 -9.61
N SER A 263 -21.64 -15.99 -9.48
CA SER A 263 -21.95 -15.07 -8.39
C SER A 263 -23.11 -14.14 -8.80
N SER A 264 -24.11 -14.08 -7.93
CA SER A 264 -25.26 -13.20 -8.00
C SER A 264 -24.84 -11.74 -7.99
N GLY A 265 -25.45 -10.93 -8.86
CA GLY A 265 -25.07 -9.55 -9.14
C GLY A 265 -25.14 -8.63 -7.92
N ARG A 266 -23.97 -8.17 -7.49
CA ARG A 266 -23.74 -6.86 -6.85
C ARG A 266 -22.39 -6.32 -7.34
N ALA A 267 -22.32 -5.01 -7.57
CA ALA A 267 -21.28 -4.40 -8.38
C ALA A 267 -19.93 -4.24 -7.65
N PRO A 268 -18.81 -4.18 -8.41
CA PRO A 268 -17.46 -4.22 -7.88
C PRO A 268 -16.91 -2.86 -7.42
N ILE A 269 -15.92 -2.84 -6.52
CA ILE A 269 -15.12 -1.68 -6.09
C ILE A 269 -13.64 -1.92 -6.47
N ALA A 270 -12.93 -0.89 -6.96
CA ALA A 270 -11.50 -0.98 -7.32
C ALA A 270 -10.62 -0.10 -6.43
N VAL A 271 -9.44 -0.61 -6.05
CA VAL A 271 -8.35 0.17 -5.42
C VAL A 271 -7.20 0.31 -6.41
N THR A 272 -6.77 1.54 -6.71
CA THR A 272 -5.74 1.81 -7.73
C THR A 272 -4.61 2.72 -7.21
N PRO A 273 -3.33 2.40 -7.40
CA PRO A 273 -2.22 3.32 -7.15
C PRO A 273 -2.10 4.36 -8.28
N PRO A 274 -1.60 5.58 -8.00
CA PRO A 274 -1.37 6.60 -9.02
C PRO A 274 -0.42 6.15 -10.15
N GLN A 275 0.51 5.24 -9.85
CA GLN A 275 1.60 4.86 -10.75
C GLN A 275 1.32 3.68 -11.68
N ALA A 276 0.17 3.02 -11.50
CA ALA A 276 -0.31 2.04 -12.47
C ALA A 276 -0.56 2.68 -13.85
N LEU A 277 -0.39 4.00 -14.00
CA LEU A 277 -0.82 4.80 -15.15
C LEU A 277 0.24 5.02 -16.23
N GLU A 278 1.53 4.76 -15.99
CA GLU A 278 2.59 5.19 -16.93
C GLU A 278 3.65 4.14 -17.33
N ALA A 279 3.50 2.86 -16.92
CA ALA A 279 4.46 1.83 -17.34
C ALA A 279 4.19 1.22 -18.73
N VAL A 280 3.64 2.00 -19.68
CA VAL A 280 3.49 1.58 -21.07
C VAL A 280 4.00 2.70 -21.98
N ASP A 281 5.17 2.49 -22.58
CA ASP A 281 5.59 3.25 -23.75
C ASP A 281 4.51 3.12 -24.83
N TRP A 282 3.86 4.23 -25.16
CA TRP A 282 2.74 4.28 -26.11
C TRP A 282 3.18 4.16 -27.59
N PHE A 283 4.37 3.61 -27.84
CA PHE A 283 4.92 3.40 -29.16
C PHE A 283 5.48 1.97 -29.29
N ALA A 284 4.57 1.02 -29.54
CA ALA A 284 4.77 -0.17 -30.37
C ALA A 284 3.40 -0.74 -30.75
#